data_AF-A0A9D6EWR8-F1
#
_entry.id   AF-A0A9D6EWR8-F1
#
_cell.length_a   1.000
_cell.length_b   1.000
_cell.length_c   1.000
_cell.angle_alpha   90.00
_cell.angle_beta   90.00
_cell.angle_gamma   90.00
#
_symmetry.space_group_name_H-M   'P 1'
#
loop_
_entity.id
_entity.type
_entity.pdbx_description
1 polymer ?
#
loop_
_entity_poly.entity_id
_entity_poly.type
_entity_poly.pdbx_seq_one_letter_code
_entity_poly.pdbx_strand_id
1 'polypeptide(L)'
;MRAVQDILVSEWNPLGVKGHPDCRDEYDSFAIAFVPLLQAGADEFKIAGRLSLIQRVEKGLKNVNDERNHQVARRLHELTSNLSAKKSR
;
A
#
# COMPACT_ATOMS: atom_id res chain seq x y z
N MET A 1 3.68 -10.71 -2.77
CA MET A 1 2.71 -10.16 -1.79
C MET A 1 3.39 -9.66 -0.53
N ARG A 2 4.29 -10.44 0.10
CA ARG A 2 4.99 -10.07 1.34
C ARG A 2 5.65 -8.68 1.33
N ALA A 3 6.38 -8.32 0.28
CA ALA A 3 7.01 -7.00 0.18
C ALA A 3 6.02 -5.81 0.12
N VAL A 4 4.83 -6.01 -0.48
CA VAL A 4 3.77 -4.98 -0.49
C VAL A 4 3.21 -4.82 0.92
N GLN A 5 2.90 -5.94 1.58
CA GLN A 5 2.45 -5.94 2.98
C GLN A 5 3.47 -5.25 3.89
N ASP A 6 4.76 -5.55 3.75
CA ASP A 6 5.82 -4.96 4.57
C ASP A 6 5.89 -3.44 4.42
N ILE A 7 5.73 -2.90 3.20
CA ILE A 7 5.64 -1.45 2.96
C ILE A 7 4.38 -0.87 3.62
N LEU A 8 3.22 -1.51 3.44
CA LEU A 8 1.97 -1.03 4.03
C LEU A 8 2.04 -1.00 5.58
N VAL A 9 2.63 -2.03 6.21
CA VAL A 9 2.76 -2.10 7.68
C VAL A 9 3.82 -1.14 8.21
N SER A 10 4.94 -0.96 7.50
CA SER A 10 6.08 -0.19 8.03
C SER A 10 6.02 1.30 7.71
N GLU A 11 5.53 1.64 6.51
CA GLU A 11 5.55 2.99 5.94
C GLU A 11 4.16 3.62 5.88
N TRP A 12 3.09 2.88 5.55
CA TRP A 12 1.76 3.46 5.50
C TRP A 12 1.13 3.58 6.89
N ASN A 13 0.89 2.44 7.54
CA ASN A 13 0.40 2.29 8.91
C ASN A 13 -0.57 3.38 9.41
N PRO A 14 -1.71 3.62 8.73
CA PRO A 14 -2.63 4.69 9.11
C PRO A 14 -3.33 4.42 10.44
N LEU A 15 -3.35 3.16 10.90
CA LEU A 15 -3.94 2.75 12.16
C LEU A 15 -2.96 2.84 13.35
N GLY A 16 -1.69 3.16 13.12
CA GLY A 16 -0.69 3.29 14.19
C GLY A 16 -0.27 1.95 14.84
N VAL A 17 -0.67 0.82 14.28
CA VAL A 17 -0.52 -0.53 14.85
C VAL A 17 0.84 -1.20 14.59
N LYS A 18 1.89 -0.40 14.35
CA LYS A 18 3.23 -0.93 14.06
C LYS A 18 3.75 -1.68 15.28
N GLY A 19 3.98 -2.99 15.13
CA GLY A 19 4.45 -3.85 16.21
C GLY A 19 3.40 -4.74 16.86
N HIS A 20 2.11 -4.63 16.46
CA HIS A 20 1.09 -5.60 16.88
C HIS A 20 1.03 -6.77 15.87
N PRO A 21 1.38 -8.00 16.26
CA PRO A 21 1.38 -9.15 15.36
C PRO A 21 -0.01 -9.44 14.77
N ASP A 22 -1.09 -9.15 15.51
CA ASP A 22 -2.48 -9.38 15.09
C ASP A 22 -2.94 -8.46 13.96
N CYS A 23 -2.23 -7.35 13.73
CA CYS A 23 -2.54 -6.45 12.63
C CYS A 23 -1.95 -6.91 11.29
N ARG A 24 -1.17 -8.00 11.26
CA ARG A 24 -0.60 -8.52 10.03
C ARG A 24 -1.68 -9.03 9.06
N ASP A 25 -2.70 -9.69 9.61
CA ASP A 25 -3.81 -10.28 8.85
C ASP A 25 -4.70 -9.22 8.19
N GLU A 26 -4.95 -8.09 8.88
CA GLU A 26 -5.66 -6.96 8.26
C GLU A 26 -4.91 -6.40 7.05
N TYR A 27 -3.58 -6.31 7.15
CA TYR A 27 -2.75 -5.76 6.07
C TYR A 27 -2.54 -6.76 4.92
N ASP A 28 -2.74 -8.06 5.15
CA ASP A 28 -2.82 -9.04 4.07
C ASP A 28 -4.03 -8.74 3.17
N SER A 29 -5.19 -8.39 3.75
CA SER A 29 -6.36 -8.02 2.96
C SER A 29 -6.12 -6.78 2.09
N PHE A 30 -5.41 -5.78 2.61
CA PHE A 30 -5.01 -4.61 1.83
C PHE A 30 -3.99 -4.97 0.75
N ALA A 31 -2.96 -5.76 1.08
CA ALA A 31 -1.96 -6.18 0.11
C ALA A 31 -2.61 -6.93 -1.07
N ILE A 32 -3.59 -7.79 -0.81
CA ILE A 32 -4.38 -8.48 -1.85
C ILE A 32 -5.10 -7.46 -2.75
N ALA A 33 -5.69 -6.40 -2.19
CA ALA A 33 -6.37 -5.37 -2.98
C ALA A 33 -5.41 -4.53 -3.85
N PHE A 34 -4.15 -4.34 -3.44
CA PHE A 34 -3.17 -3.55 -4.19
C PHE A 34 -2.43 -4.36 -5.26
N VAL A 35 -2.25 -5.67 -5.10
CA VAL A 35 -1.50 -6.49 -6.07
C VAL A 35 -2.03 -6.39 -7.51
N PRO A 36 -3.35 -6.51 -7.78
CA PRO A 36 -3.89 -6.36 -9.13
C PRO A 36 -3.68 -4.95 -9.70
N LEU A 37 -3.83 -3.91 -8.87
CA LEU A 37 -3.58 -2.51 -9.25
C LEU A 37 -2.12 -2.31 -9.69
N LEU A 38 -1.18 -2.85 -8.92
CA LEU A 38 0.24 -2.78 -9.22
C LEU A 38 0.59 -3.58 -10.49
N GLN A 39 0.04 -4.79 -10.65
CA GLN A 39 0.24 -5.62 -11.85
C GLN A 39 -0.33 -4.99 -13.12
N ALA A 40 -1.42 -4.23 -13.00
CA ALA A 40 -2.00 -3.46 -14.10
C ALA A 40 -1.19 -2.20 -14.46
N GLY A 41 -0.07 -1.93 -13.77
CA GLY A 41 0.77 -0.76 -14.01
C GLY A 41 0.11 0.54 -13.57
N ALA A 42 -0.72 0.51 -12.51
CA ALA A 42 -1.31 1.72 -11.97
C ALA A 42 -0.22 2.74 -11.58
N ASP A 43 -0.48 4.00 -11.92
CA ASP A 43 0.36 5.13 -11.54
C ASP A 43 0.27 5.42 -10.03
N GLU A 44 1.22 6.22 -9.53
CA GLU A 44 1.31 6.59 -8.12
C GLU A 44 0.08 7.36 -7.62
N PHE A 45 -0.64 8.09 -8.48
CA PHE A 45 -1.85 8.83 -8.09
C PHE A 45 -3.03 7.90 -7.82
N LYS A 46 -3.24 6.88 -8.67
CA LYS A 46 -4.28 5.86 -8.47
C LYS A 46 -4.04 5.06 -7.20
N ILE A 47 -2.79 4.69 -6.95
CA ILE A 47 -2.40 3.95 -5.74
C ILE A 47 -2.64 4.82 -4.50
N ALA A 48 -2.21 6.09 -4.51
CA ALA A 48 -2.43 7.03 -3.41
C ALA A 48 -3.93 7.24 -3.14
N GLY A 49 -4.73 7.41 -4.20
CA GLY A 49 -6.18 7.53 -4.09
C GLY A 49 -6.85 6.31 -3.44
N ARG A 50 -6.38 5.10 -3.78
CA ARG A 50 -6.87 3.88 -3.12
C ARG A 50 -6.48 3.82 -1.63
N LEU A 51 -5.25 4.23 -1.28
CA LEU A 51 -4.83 4.35 0.13
C LEU A 51 -5.70 5.36 0.90
N SER A 52 -5.99 6.52 0.31
CA SER A 52 -6.90 7.51 0.93
C SER A 52 -8.32 6.96 1.07
N LEU A 53 -8.82 6.22 0.08
CA LEU A 53 -10.16 5.62 0.11
C LEU A 53 -10.30 4.59 1.23
N ILE A 54 -9.32 3.68 1.40
CA ILE A 54 -9.34 2.70 2.48
C ILE A 54 -9.39 3.40 3.84
N GLN A 55 -8.58 4.45 4.03
CA GLN A 55 -8.58 5.20 5.28
C GLN A 55 -9.91 5.89 5.56
N ARG A 56 -10.46 6.62 4.59
CA ARG A 56 -11.67 7.44 4.79
C ARG A 56 -12.95 6.60 4.84
N VAL A 57 -13.08 5.64 3.93
CA VAL A 57 -14.33 4.90 3.70
C VAL A 57 -14.34 3.58 4.47
N GLU A 58 -13.29 2.77 4.31
CA GLU A 58 -13.27 1.42 4.91
C GLU A 58 -12.92 1.47 6.40
N LYS A 59 -12.08 2.41 6.83
CA LYS A 59 -11.65 2.57 8.24
C LYS A 59 -12.21 3.82 8.94
N GLY A 60 -12.94 4.69 8.24
CA GLY A 60 -13.61 5.84 8.85
C GLY A 60 -12.68 6.92 9.43
N LEU A 61 -11.41 6.96 9.00
CA LEU A 61 -10.43 7.93 9.47
C LEU A 61 -10.72 9.32 8.90
N LYS A 62 -10.85 10.30 9.80
CA LYS A 62 -11.15 11.70 9.43
C LYS A 62 -9.90 12.47 8.99
N ASN A 63 -8.76 12.16 9.59
CA ASN A 63 -7.48 12.82 9.32
C ASN A 63 -6.61 11.89 8.48
N VAL A 64 -6.67 12.05 7.17
CA VAL A 64 -5.84 11.30 6.22
C VAL A 64 -4.68 12.18 5.78
N ASN A 65 -3.48 11.62 5.84
CA ASN A 65 -2.27 12.29 5.39
C ASN A 65 -2.01 11.92 3.92
N ASP A 66 -2.51 12.75 3.01
CA ASP A 66 -2.41 12.50 1.56
C ASP A 66 -0.95 12.53 1.06
N GLU A 67 -0.08 13.34 1.67
CA GLU A 67 1.36 13.33 1.37
C GLU A 67 2.01 11.98 1.71
N ARG A 68 1.71 11.44 2.90
CA ARG A 68 2.18 10.09 3.28
C ARG A 68 1.65 9.02 2.32
N ASN A 69 0.40 9.13 1.88
CA ASN A 69 -0.17 8.20 0.91
C ASN A 69 0.56 8.27 -0.43
N HIS A 70 0.92 9.46 -0.89
CA HIS A 70 1.71 9.64 -2.11
C HIS A 70 3.12 9.03 -1.99
N GLN A 71 3.80 9.23 -0.87
CA GLN A 71 5.12 8.65 -0.63
C GLN A 71 5.09 7.11 -0.66
N VAL A 72 4.11 6.52 0.04
CA VAL A 72 3.89 5.06 0.02
C VAL A 72 3.54 4.58 -1.39
N ALA A 73 2.67 5.30 -2.10
CA ALA A 73 2.26 4.94 -3.44
C ALA A 73 3.44 4.89 -4.42
N ARG A 74 4.32 5.89 -4.37
CA ARG A 74 5.57 5.90 -5.13
C ARG A 74 6.42 4.67 -4.80
N ARG A 75 6.55 4.34 -3.51
CA ARG A 75 7.35 3.19 -3.08
C ARG A 75 6.81 1.85 -3.59
N LEU A 76 5.49 1.67 -3.55
CA LEU A 76 4.82 0.50 -4.10
C LEU A 76 4.97 0.40 -5.62
N HIS A 77 4.88 1.53 -6.31
CA HIS A 77 5.08 1.61 -7.76
C HIS A 77 6.54 1.21 -8.13
N GLU A 78 7.54 1.79 -7.47
CA GLU A 78 8.96 1.46 -7.66
C GLU A 78 9.26 -0.02 -7.40
N LEU A 79 8.71 -0.60 -6.33
CA LEU A 79 8.88 -2.02 -6.02
C LEU A 79 8.41 -2.90 -7.19
N THR A 80 7.29 -2.53 -7.81
CA THR A 80 6.68 -3.31 -8.89
C THR A 80 7.48 -3.17 -10.19
N SER A 81 7.92 -1.95 -10.52
CA SER A 81 8.81 -1.69 -11.66
C SER A 81 10.13 -2.47 -11.56
N ASN A 82 10.71 -2.54 -10.36
CA ASN A 82 11.94 -3.30 -10.10
C ASN A 82 11.73 -4.83 -10.18
N LEU A 83 10.56 -5.34 -9.76
CA LEU A 83 10.21 -6.75 -9.90
C LEU A 83 9.96 -7.15 -11.36
N SER A 84 9.34 -6.27 -12.15
CA SER A 84 9.12 -6.48 -13.58
C SER A 84 10.45 -6.51 -14.35
N ALA A 85 11.36 -5.56 -14.06
CA ALA A 85 12.67 -5.49 -14.70
C ALA A 85 13.57 -6.71 -14.41
N LYS A 86 13.43 -7.35 -13.25
CA LYS A 86 14.17 -8.58 -12.89
C LYS A 86 13.62 -9.85 -13.53
N LYS A 87 12.34 -9.87 -13.95
CA LYS A 87 11.70 -11.05 -14.56
C LYS A 87 12.03 -11.19 -16.06
N SER A 88 12.62 -10.16 -16.66
CA SER A 88 12.98 -10.10 -18.08
C SER A 88 14.47 -10.37 -18.36
N ARG A 89 15.21 -10.89 -17.38
CA ARG A 89 16.61 -11.36 -17.47
C ARG A 89 16.67 -12.83 -17.14
#